data_AF-A0A931WLZ1-F1
#
_entry.id   AF-A0A931WLZ1-F1
#
_cell.length_a   1.000
_cell.length_b   1.000
_cell.length_c   1.000
_cell.angle_alpha   90.00
_cell.angle_beta   90.00
_cell.angle_gamma   90.00
#
_symmetry.space_group_name_H-M   'P 1'
#
loop_
_entity.id
_entity.type
_entity.pdbx_description
1 polymer ?
#
loop_
_entity_poly.entity_id
_entity_poly.type
_entity_poly.pdbx_seq_one_letter_code
_entity_poly.pdbx_strand_id
1 'polypeptide(L)'
;WMAKGNPVVLEGLTSSGDNWRPINTSVRDISVYTVPAYHDKSQGLQRGKNAIFVFRIDGVCIAHLGDLGHALTPPQLKMMGKIDVLLIPIAGGFYTITAREAREVTKQVNPRIAIPQHYWWDGAVEEYVGEHPRVRHINGRILRIAKSDLPEPTEIVVLSWRMQ
;
A
#
# COMPACT_ATOMS: atom_id res chain seq x y z
N TRP A 1 -8.99 -2.19 -18.15
CA TRP A 1 -9.59 -3.50 -17.79
C TRP A 1 -10.64 -3.26 -16.74
N MET A 2 -11.90 -3.62 -17.00
CA MET A 2 -12.96 -3.64 -15.97
C MET A 2 -13.16 -5.08 -15.52
N ALA A 3 -13.41 -5.30 -14.22
CA ALA A 3 -13.76 -6.61 -13.70
C ALA A 3 -15.04 -7.11 -14.42
N LYS A 4 -15.01 -8.34 -14.95
CA LYS A 4 -16.19 -8.98 -15.56
C LYS A 4 -17.12 -9.54 -14.47
N GLY A 5 -18.41 -9.64 -14.77
CA GLY A 5 -19.43 -10.22 -13.88
C GLY A 5 -20.11 -9.17 -12.99
N ASN A 6 -20.54 -9.59 -11.80
CA ASN A 6 -21.20 -8.74 -10.80
C ASN A 6 -20.24 -8.48 -9.62
N PRO A 7 -19.28 -7.54 -9.76
CA PRO A 7 -18.29 -7.28 -8.71
C PRO A 7 -18.95 -6.64 -7.49
N VAL A 8 -18.43 -6.99 -6.30
CA VAL A 8 -18.67 -6.21 -5.09
C VAL A 8 -17.74 -4.99 -5.15
N VAL A 9 -18.32 -3.79 -5.15
CA VAL A 9 -17.56 -2.53 -5.17
C VAL A 9 -17.51 -1.96 -3.76
N LEU A 10 -16.30 -1.69 -3.30
CA LEU A 10 -16.02 -1.14 -1.98
C LEU A 10 -15.36 0.23 -2.15
N GLU A 11 -16.13 1.29 -1.91
CA GLU A 11 -15.65 2.67 -2.03
C GLU A 11 -15.19 3.18 -0.66
N GLY A 12 -13.89 3.42 -0.49
CA GLY A 12 -13.34 3.92 0.78
C GLY A 12 -13.64 5.40 1.06
N LEU A 13 -14.18 6.12 0.07
CA LEU A 13 -14.56 7.53 0.14
C LEU A 13 -16.02 7.69 -0.29
N THR A 14 -16.64 8.81 0.10
CA THR A 14 -17.92 9.24 -0.44
C THR A 14 -17.82 9.51 -1.94
N SER A 15 -18.94 9.46 -2.66
CA SER A 15 -18.96 9.74 -4.10
C SER A 15 -18.45 11.15 -4.46
N SER A 16 -18.53 12.11 -3.53
CA SER A 16 -17.93 13.45 -3.65
C SER A 16 -16.44 13.49 -3.27
N GLY A 17 -15.89 12.45 -2.64
CA GLY A 17 -14.53 12.42 -2.11
C GLY A 17 -14.30 13.28 -0.87
N ASP A 18 -15.35 13.95 -0.37
CA ASP A 18 -15.29 14.87 0.76
C ASP A 18 -15.20 14.17 2.12
N ASN A 19 -15.48 12.87 2.19
CA ASN A 19 -15.43 12.10 3.43
C ASN A 19 -15.05 10.63 3.20
N TRP A 20 -14.60 9.98 4.28
CA TRP A 20 -14.37 8.53 4.24
C TRP A 20 -15.70 7.80 4.37
N ARG A 21 -15.83 6.70 3.64
CA ARG A 21 -16.87 5.70 3.88
C ARG A 21 -16.25 4.56 4.67
N PRO A 22 -16.56 4.42 5.97
CA PRO A 22 -15.98 3.36 6.77
C PRO A 22 -16.36 1.99 6.21
N ILE A 23 -15.36 1.17 5.93
CA ILE A 23 -15.53 -0.22 5.56
C ILE A 23 -14.95 -1.09 6.67
N ASN A 24 -15.72 -2.06 7.12
CA ASN A 24 -15.29 -3.18 7.94
C ASN A 24 -16.27 -4.33 7.67
N THR A 25 -15.89 -5.23 6.76
CA THR A 25 -16.78 -6.28 6.28
C THR A 25 -15.99 -7.51 5.83
N SER A 26 -16.70 -8.58 5.49
CA SER A 26 -16.14 -9.76 4.85
C SER A 26 -16.83 -10.02 3.52
N VAL A 27 -16.04 -10.25 2.48
CA VAL A 27 -16.52 -10.73 1.18
C VAL A 27 -16.00 -12.15 1.03
N ARG A 28 -16.89 -13.12 1.22
CA ARG A 28 -16.52 -14.55 1.35
C ARG A 28 -15.54 -14.74 2.51
N ASP A 29 -14.37 -15.29 2.23
CA ASP A 29 -13.25 -15.59 3.13
C ASP A 29 -12.28 -14.41 3.31
N ILE A 30 -12.55 -13.27 2.67
CA ILE A 30 -11.69 -12.08 2.72
C ILE A 30 -12.31 -11.07 3.68
N SER A 31 -11.62 -10.78 4.79
CA SER A 31 -11.95 -9.63 5.62
C SER A 31 -11.28 -8.38 5.06
N VAL A 32 -12.03 -7.27 4.98
CA VAL A 32 -11.53 -6.00 4.48
C VAL A 32 -12.01 -4.85 5.35
N TYR A 33 -11.10 -3.92 5.63
CA TYR A 33 -11.44 -2.67 6.30
C TYR A 33 -10.59 -1.51 5.78
N THR A 34 -11.06 -0.30 6.04
CA THR A 34 -10.39 0.93 5.62
C THR A 34 -9.84 1.72 6.79
N VAL A 35 -8.66 2.32 6.61
CA VAL A 35 -8.08 3.30 7.53
C VAL A 35 -8.08 4.68 6.87
N PRO A 36 -8.69 5.71 7.50
CA PRO A 36 -8.68 7.07 6.98
C PRO A 36 -7.27 7.64 6.85
N ALA A 37 -6.93 8.21 5.70
CA ALA A 37 -5.66 8.89 5.43
C ALA A 37 -5.87 10.07 4.47
N TYR A 38 -4.78 10.75 4.11
CA TYR A 38 -4.81 11.88 3.19
C TYR A 38 -3.80 11.70 2.06
N HIS A 39 -4.12 12.31 0.92
CA HIS A 39 -3.28 12.33 -0.26
C HIS A 39 -2.21 13.45 -0.19
N ASP A 40 -2.21 14.23 0.89
CA ASP A 40 -1.24 15.30 1.11
C ASP A 40 -0.92 15.47 2.60
N LYS A 41 0.03 16.37 2.91
CA LYS A 41 0.47 16.72 4.28
C LYS A 41 -0.40 17.78 4.95
N SER A 42 -1.35 18.33 4.21
CA SER A 42 -2.28 19.38 4.62
C SER A 42 -3.69 18.83 4.86
N GLN A 43 -3.79 17.58 5.33
CA GLN A 43 -5.07 16.94 5.68
C GLN A 43 -6.09 16.95 4.53
N GLY A 44 -5.62 16.75 3.30
CA GLY A 44 -6.45 16.63 2.12
C GLY A 44 -6.86 17.96 1.48
N LEU A 45 -6.36 19.10 1.99
CA LEU A 45 -6.67 20.42 1.43
C LEU A 45 -6.14 20.63 0.01
N GLN A 46 -5.08 19.92 -0.40
CA GLN A 46 -4.45 20.08 -1.71
C GLN A 46 -4.85 18.98 -2.69
N ARG A 47 -5.06 17.75 -2.20
CA ARG A 47 -5.26 16.54 -3.03
C ARG A 47 -6.38 15.64 -2.57
N GLY A 48 -7.10 16.02 -1.51
CA GLY A 48 -8.22 15.27 -0.99
C GLY A 48 -7.83 14.12 -0.05
N LYS A 49 -8.84 13.32 0.25
CA LYS A 49 -8.74 12.19 1.18
C LYS A 49 -8.20 10.96 0.47
N ASN A 50 -7.60 10.07 1.26
CA ASN A 50 -7.13 8.77 0.84
C ASN A 50 -7.72 7.71 1.79
N ALA A 51 -8.00 6.51 1.28
CA ALA A 51 -8.45 5.38 2.09
C ALA A 51 -7.44 4.24 1.94
N ILE A 52 -6.76 3.91 3.04
CA ILE A 52 -5.89 2.72 3.08
C ILE A 52 -6.80 1.51 3.21
N PHE A 53 -6.66 0.52 2.33
CA PHE A 53 -7.38 -0.74 2.44
C PHE A 53 -6.49 -1.79 3.08
N VAL A 54 -7.03 -2.52 4.06
CA VAL A 54 -6.38 -3.68 4.66
C VAL A 54 -7.23 -4.91 4.38
N PHE A 55 -6.60 -5.93 3.81
CA PHE A 55 -7.19 -7.21 3.47
C PHE A 55 -6.58 -8.30 4.35
N ARG A 56 -7.42 -9.22 4.82
CA ARG A 56 -6.98 -10.45 5.48
C ARG A 56 -7.56 -11.64 4.73
N ILE A 57 -6.67 -12.49 4.23
CA ILE A 57 -6.99 -13.68 3.45
C ILE A 57 -5.90 -14.73 3.72
N ASP A 58 -6.29 -15.99 3.93
CA ASP A 58 -5.38 -17.11 4.15
C ASP A 58 -4.26 -16.86 5.19
N GLY A 59 -4.59 -16.15 6.26
CA GLY A 59 -3.65 -15.81 7.34
C GLY A 59 -2.61 -14.74 6.98
N VAL A 60 -2.70 -14.15 5.78
CA VAL A 60 -1.86 -13.04 5.31
C VAL A 60 -2.65 -11.73 5.42
N CYS A 61 -2.00 -10.71 5.99
CA CYS A 61 -2.54 -9.35 6.09
C CYS A 61 -1.86 -8.43 5.08
N ILE A 62 -2.63 -7.83 4.17
CA ILE A 62 -2.13 -6.99 3.08
C ILE A 62 -2.66 -5.58 3.27
N ALA A 63 -1.80 -4.56 3.27
CA ALA A 63 -2.20 -3.16 3.27
C ALA A 63 -1.88 -2.50 1.93
N HIS A 64 -2.90 -1.95 1.29
CA HIS A 64 -2.76 -1.08 0.12
C HIS A 64 -2.88 0.38 0.57
N LEU A 65 -1.78 1.14 0.53
CA LEU A 65 -1.76 2.51 1.06
C LEU A 65 -2.46 3.54 0.17
N GLY A 66 -2.89 3.17 -1.02
CA GLY A 66 -3.49 4.11 -1.98
C GLY A 66 -2.48 5.17 -2.38
N ASP A 67 -2.94 6.41 -2.47
CA ASP A 67 -2.11 7.57 -2.78
C ASP A 67 -1.65 8.30 -1.51
N LEU A 68 -1.07 7.58 -0.54
CA LEU A 68 -0.66 8.17 0.74
C LEU A 68 0.30 9.37 0.53
N GLY A 69 -0.04 10.53 1.11
CA GLY A 69 0.74 11.77 0.99
C GLY A 69 1.51 12.20 2.24
N HIS A 70 1.46 11.42 3.32
CA HIS A 70 2.07 11.76 4.61
C HIS A 70 2.56 10.51 5.37
N ALA A 71 3.38 10.70 6.40
CA ALA A 71 3.76 9.62 7.31
C ALA A 71 2.55 9.12 8.12
N LEU A 72 2.53 7.84 8.49
CA LEU A 72 1.40 7.29 9.25
C LEU A 72 1.43 7.79 10.70
N THR A 73 0.26 8.12 11.20
CA THR A 73 0.05 8.51 12.61
C THR A 73 -0.10 7.27 13.50
N PRO A 74 0.19 7.38 14.81
CA PRO A 74 -0.01 6.25 15.73
C PRO A 74 -1.44 5.68 15.74
N PRO A 75 -2.52 6.48 15.66
CA PRO A 75 -3.88 5.96 15.50
C PRO A 75 -4.07 5.15 14.21
N GLN A 76 -3.52 5.61 13.08
CA GLN A 76 -3.59 4.88 11.81
C GLN A 76 -2.84 3.54 11.89
N LEU A 77 -1.62 3.54 12.44
CA LEU A 77 -0.84 2.31 12.65
C LEU A 77 -1.60 1.32 13.56
N LYS A 78 -2.22 1.82 14.64
CA LYS A 78 -3.04 1.00 15.54
C LYS A 78 -4.25 0.39 14.82
N MET A 79 -4.94 1.18 13.98
CA MET A 79 -6.08 0.69 13.18
C MET A 79 -5.64 -0.33 12.14
N MET A 80 -4.49 -0.10 11.48
CA MET A 80 -3.92 -1.04 10.50
C MET A 80 -3.56 -2.38 11.15
N GLY A 81 -3.01 -2.38 12.35
CA GLY A 81 -2.54 -3.59 13.02
C GLY A 81 -1.31 -4.19 12.33
N LYS A 82 -1.06 -5.48 12.54
CA LYS A 82 0.08 -6.18 11.93
C LYS A 82 -0.15 -6.40 10.44
N ILE A 83 0.77 -5.91 9.62
CA ILE A 83 0.76 -6.07 8.16
C ILE A 83 1.86 -7.04 7.76
N ASP A 84 1.53 -8.02 6.90
CA ASP A 84 2.50 -8.92 6.31
C ASP A 84 3.04 -8.38 4.98
N VAL A 85 2.15 -7.85 4.14
CA VAL A 85 2.50 -7.30 2.82
C VAL A 85 2.04 -5.85 2.72
N LEU A 86 2.96 -4.95 2.43
CA LEU A 86 2.69 -3.53 2.25
C LEU A 86 2.83 -3.13 0.79
N LEU A 87 1.79 -2.54 0.20
CA LEU A 87 1.84 -1.92 -1.12
C LEU A 87 1.98 -0.40 -0.93
N ILE A 88 3.16 0.14 -1.21
CA ILE A 88 3.56 1.50 -0.82
C ILE A 88 3.81 2.42 -2.02
N PRO A 89 3.12 3.57 -2.15
CA PRO A 89 3.38 4.51 -3.22
C PRO A 89 4.72 5.24 -3.03
N ILE A 90 5.43 5.49 -4.14
CA ILE A 90 6.74 6.16 -4.13
C ILE A 90 6.83 7.32 -5.16
N ALA A 91 5.71 7.95 -5.50
CA ALA A 91 5.55 8.95 -6.57
C ALA A 91 6.17 10.36 -6.27
N GLY A 92 7.28 10.42 -5.53
CA GLY A 92 8.17 11.59 -5.56
C GLY A 92 7.69 12.87 -4.86
N GLY A 93 6.86 12.79 -3.82
CA GLY A 93 6.55 13.94 -2.95
C GLY A 93 5.50 14.92 -3.48
N PHE A 94 5.33 15.02 -4.81
CA PHE A 94 4.30 15.86 -5.41
C PHE A 94 2.95 15.16 -5.43
N TYR A 95 2.89 13.91 -5.91
CA TYR A 95 1.64 13.13 -5.97
C TYR A 95 1.42 12.34 -4.69
N THR A 96 2.42 11.57 -4.24
CA THR A 96 2.36 10.81 -2.98
C THR A 96 3.57 11.15 -2.12
N ILE A 97 3.85 10.36 -1.07
CA ILE A 97 5.11 10.44 -0.32
C ILE A 97 6.36 10.28 -1.21
N THR A 98 7.45 10.92 -0.79
CA THR A 98 8.80 10.75 -1.38
C THR A 98 9.37 9.35 -1.08
N ALA A 99 10.39 8.91 -1.81
CA ALA A 99 11.11 7.67 -1.54
C ALA A 99 11.65 7.58 -0.08
N ARG A 100 12.15 8.69 0.46
CA ARG A 100 12.61 8.78 1.85
C ARG A 100 11.47 8.60 2.85
N GLU A 101 10.34 9.24 2.62
CA GLU A 101 9.15 9.10 3.47
C GLU A 101 8.53 7.71 3.34
N ALA A 102 8.57 7.12 2.16
CA ALA A 102 8.16 5.74 1.95
C ALA A 102 9.02 4.76 2.77
N ARG A 103 10.34 4.95 2.84
CA ARG A 103 11.18 4.15 3.75
C ARG A 103 10.75 4.29 5.20
N GLU A 104 10.41 5.50 5.64
CA GLU A 104 9.94 5.73 7.01
C GLU A 104 8.61 5.03 7.26
N VAL A 105 7.64 5.14 6.34
CA VAL A 105 6.37 4.43 6.43
C VAL A 105 6.57 2.91 6.45
N THR A 106 7.47 2.37 5.62
CA THR A 106 7.82 0.94 5.65
C THR A 106 8.38 0.53 7.00
N LYS A 107 9.22 1.36 7.64
CA LYS A 107 9.71 1.11 9.01
C LYS A 107 8.59 1.18 10.06
N GLN A 108 7.71 2.18 9.97
CA GLN A 108 6.56 2.34 10.88
C GLN A 108 5.63 1.12 10.85
N VAL A 109 5.38 0.58 9.65
CA VAL A 109 4.51 -0.59 9.45
C VAL A 109 5.23 -1.90 9.79
N ASN A 110 6.55 -1.96 9.59
CA ASN A 110 7.38 -3.15 9.79
C ASN A 110 6.81 -4.44 9.14
N PRO A 111 6.53 -4.41 7.80
CA PRO A 111 5.93 -5.55 7.12
C PRO A 111 6.95 -6.67 6.88
N ARG A 112 6.47 -7.86 6.49
CA ARG A 112 7.36 -8.94 6.00
C ARG A 112 7.80 -8.67 4.56
N ILE A 113 6.90 -8.18 3.73
CA ILE A 113 7.18 -7.80 2.34
C ILE A 113 6.70 -6.36 2.10
N ALA A 114 7.53 -5.55 1.45
CA ALA A 114 7.12 -4.24 0.93
C ALA A 114 7.24 -4.21 -0.60
N ILE A 115 6.19 -3.76 -1.29
CA ILE A 115 6.12 -3.68 -2.75
C ILE A 115 5.91 -2.21 -3.12
N PRO A 116 6.89 -1.54 -3.75
CA PRO A 116 6.71 -0.17 -4.21
C PRO A 116 5.69 -0.11 -5.36
N GLN A 117 4.93 0.98 -5.42
CA GLN A 117 3.95 1.27 -6.48
C GLN A 117 3.94 2.77 -6.84
N HIS A 118 3.14 3.16 -7.84
CA HIS A 118 2.95 4.55 -8.28
C HIS A 118 4.24 5.24 -8.77
N TYR A 119 5.06 4.55 -9.55
CA TYR A 119 6.24 5.12 -10.20
C TYR A 119 6.26 4.81 -11.70
N TRP A 120 6.91 5.67 -12.48
CA TRP A 120 7.00 5.55 -13.95
C TRP A 120 8.36 5.98 -14.52
N TRP A 121 9.30 6.40 -13.67
CA TRP A 121 10.64 6.82 -14.09
C TRP A 121 11.70 5.83 -13.62
N ASP A 122 12.78 5.78 -14.40
CA ASP A 122 13.96 5.00 -14.05
C ASP A 122 14.67 5.67 -12.86
N GLY A 123 15.09 4.91 -11.85
CA GLY A 123 15.68 5.45 -10.61
C GLY A 123 14.72 5.52 -9.43
N ALA A 124 13.39 5.49 -9.64
CA ALA A 124 12.40 5.61 -8.56
C ALA A 124 12.55 4.50 -7.51
N VAL A 125 12.74 3.26 -7.98
CA VAL A 125 12.89 2.08 -7.13
C VAL A 125 14.22 2.16 -6.40
N GLU A 126 15.30 2.52 -7.10
CA GLU A 126 16.65 2.68 -6.56
C GLU A 126 16.66 3.72 -5.44
N GLU A 127 15.98 4.85 -5.65
CA GLU A 127 15.78 5.87 -4.63
C GLU A 127 15.06 5.32 -3.41
N TYR A 128 14.01 4.50 -3.56
CA TYR A 128 13.24 3.91 -2.47
C TYR A 128 14.02 2.84 -1.72
N VAL A 129 14.60 1.87 -2.42
CA VAL A 129 15.34 0.75 -1.82
C VAL A 129 16.59 1.25 -1.10
N GLY A 130 17.29 2.24 -1.67
CA GLY A 130 18.55 2.73 -1.10
C GLY A 130 19.50 1.57 -0.78
N GLU A 131 19.96 1.51 0.47
CA GLU A 131 20.86 0.45 0.98
C GLU A 131 20.11 -0.73 1.64
N HIS A 132 18.82 -0.91 1.35
CA HIS A 132 18.04 -1.99 1.98
C HIS A 132 18.67 -3.36 1.66
N PRO A 133 18.99 -4.19 2.67
CA PRO A 133 19.85 -5.37 2.46
C PRO A 133 19.14 -6.54 1.75
N ARG A 134 17.79 -6.51 1.69
CA ARG A 134 16.97 -7.56 1.07
C ARG A 134 16.06 -6.97 0.02
N VAL A 135 16.51 -6.97 -1.23
CA VAL A 135 15.74 -6.52 -2.39
C VAL A 135 15.66 -7.66 -3.39
N ARG A 136 14.45 -8.01 -3.80
CA ARG A 136 14.20 -9.06 -4.79
C ARG A 136 13.44 -8.49 -5.98
N HIS A 137 14.05 -8.58 -7.15
CA HIS A 137 13.41 -8.20 -8.41
C HIS A 137 12.72 -9.43 -9.03
N ILE A 138 11.45 -9.28 -9.38
CA ILE A 138 10.67 -10.30 -10.08
C ILE A 138 10.39 -9.80 -11.48
N ASN A 139 10.85 -10.57 -12.48
CA ASN A 139 10.53 -10.29 -13.87
C ASN A 139 9.09 -10.75 -14.20
N GLY A 140 8.12 -9.97 -13.73
CA GLY A 140 6.70 -10.28 -13.90
C GLY A 140 5.80 -9.40 -13.03
N ARG A 141 4.49 -9.58 -13.22
CA ARG A 141 3.43 -8.80 -12.54
C ARG A 141 2.74 -9.57 -11.42
N ILE A 142 3.21 -10.78 -11.12
CA ILE A 142 2.57 -11.70 -10.19
C ILE A 142 3.60 -12.13 -9.16
N LEU A 143 3.33 -11.83 -7.90
CA LEU A 143 3.99 -12.44 -6.75
C LEU A 143 3.02 -13.45 -6.13
N ARG A 144 3.47 -14.70 -6.01
CA ARG A 144 2.78 -15.74 -5.24
C ARG A 144 3.46 -15.90 -3.90
N ILE A 145 2.66 -15.95 -2.83
CA ILE A 145 3.14 -16.14 -1.45
C ILE A 145 2.17 -17.02 -0.70
N ALA A 146 2.69 -17.85 0.20
CA ALA A 146 1.95 -18.41 1.32
C ALA A 146 2.43 -17.77 2.63
N LYS A 147 1.65 -17.93 3.71
CA LYS A 147 2.03 -17.44 5.05
C LYS A 147 3.38 -17.99 5.52
N SER A 148 3.69 -19.24 5.16
CA SER A 148 4.96 -19.92 5.46
C SER A 148 6.17 -19.31 4.76
N ASP A 149 5.96 -18.57 3.67
CA ASP A 149 7.04 -18.07 2.80
C ASP A 149 7.45 -16.64 3.16
N LEU A 150 6.77 -16.02 4.15
CA LEU A 150 7.02 -14.65 4.53
C LEU A 150 8.40 -14.50 5.17
N PRO A 151 9.27 -13.61 4.64
CA PRO A 151 10.62 -13.45 5.14
C PRO A 151 10.65 -12.72 6.48
N GLU A 152 11.77 -12.90 7.19
CA GLU A 152 12.15 -12.11 8.36
C GLU A 152 13.67 -11.86 8.28
N PRO A 153 14.17 -10.61 8.32
CA PRO A 153 13.43 -9.33 8.37
C PRO A 153 12.71 -8.98 7.05
N THR A 154 12.14 -7.77 6.95
CA THR A 154 11.46 -7.23 5.77
C THR A 154 12.25 -7.47 4.48
N GLU A 155 11.58 -7.86 3.41
CA GLU A 155 12.11 -7.91 2.04
C GLU A 155 11.36 -6.92 1.15
N ILE A 156 12.09 -6.11 0.37
CA ILE A 156 11.47 -5.29 -0.68
C ILE A 156 11.37 -6.13 -1.95
N VAL A 157 10.15 -6.34 -2.45
CA VAL A 157 9.92 -7.08 -3.69
C VAL A 157 9.49 -6.11 -4.78
N VAL A 158 10.29 -6.03 -5.84
CA VAL A 158 10.07 -5.13 -6.98
C VAL A 158 9.49 -5.93 -8.14
N LEU A 159 8.29 -5.57 -8.58
CA LEU A 159 7.63 -6.17 -9.75
C LEU A 159 7.95 -5.36 -11.02
N SER A 160 8.08 -6.04 -12.16
CA SER A 160 8.28 -5.38 -13.46
C SER A 160 7.04 -4.58 -13.86
N TRP A 161 7.23 -3.30 -14.17
CA TRP A 161 6.17 -2.41 -14.65
C TRP A 161 6.23 -2.20 -16.17
N ARG A 162 7.44 -2.16 -16.77
CA ARG A 162 7.62 -2.17 -18.23
C ARG A 162 7.49 -3.60 -18.77
N MET A 163 6.79 -3.76 -19.89
CA MET A 163 6.94 -4.97 -20.71
C MET A 163 8.32 -4.87 -21.36
N GLN A 164 9.19 -5.83 -21.09
CA GLN A 164 10.31 -6.12 -21.99
C GLN A 164 9.76 -6.88 -23.20
#